data_AF-A0A7S0FUK2-F1
#
_entry.id   AF-A0A7S0FUK2-F1
#
_cell.length_a   1.000
_cell.length_b   1.000
_cell.length_c   1.000
_cell.angle_alpha   90.00
_cell.angle_beta   90.00
_cell.angle_gamma   90.00
#
_symmetry.space_group_name_H-M   'P 1'
#
loop_
_entity.id
_entity.type
_entity.pdbx_description
1 polymer ?
#
loop_
_entity_poly.entity_id
_entity_poly.type
_entity_poly.pdbx_seq_one_letter_code
_entity_poly.pdbx_strand_id
1 'polypeptide(L)'
;ALLVASAVASLALANFGPASSAWLALWARRLGPPIGAHALTLRGWVNEGLMSLFFFAVGLEIKREVVEGALASPRKALLPCIAACGGMVVPVLVYLACNLWLPGGAPGGASIPMATE
;
A
#
# COMPACT_ATOMS: atom_id res chain seq x y z
N ALA A 1 18.58 -0.59 -0.79
CA ALA A 1 19.29 0.71 -0.75
C ALA A 1 18.51 1.80 -1.47
N LEU A 2 18.14 1.62 -2.76
CA LEU A 2 17.43 2.64 -3.54
C LEU A 2 16.08 3.07 -2.92
N LEU A 3 15.25 2.11 -2.47
CA LEU A 3 13.95 2.39 -1.86
C LEU A 3 14.08 3.23 -0.57
N VAL A 4 15.02 2.87 0.29
CA VAL A 4 15.30 3.65 1.52
C VAL A 4 15.83 5.04 1.16
N ALA A 5 16.72 5.14 0.17
CA ALA A 5 17.25 6.43 -0.28
C ALA A 5 16.17 7.35 -0.86
N SER A 6 15.23 6.82 -1.66
CA SER A 6 14.13 7.61 -2.21
C SER A 6 13.15 8.07 -1.12
N ALA A 7 12.87 7.21 -0.12
CA ALA A 7 12.04 7.58 1.03
C ALA A 7 12.69 8.72 1.84
N VAL A 8 13.98 8.60 2.15
CA VAL A 8 14.74 9.64 2.87
C VAL A 8 14.80 10.93 2.06
N ALA A 9 15.05 10.86 0.76
CA ALA A 9 15.06 12.04 -0.10
C ALA A 9 13.68 12.73 -0.13
N SER A 10 12.59 11.96 -0.26
CA SER A 10 11.23 12.50 -0.23
C SER A 10 10.90 13.13 1.12
N LEU A 11 11.32 12.53 2.24
CA LEU A 11 11.16 13.11 3.57
C LEU A 11 11.94 14.41 3.72
N ALA A 12 13.19 14.45 3.24
CA ALA A 12 14.01 15.65 3.29
C ALA A 12 13.37 16.79 2.47
N LEU A 13 12.91 16.51 1.25
CA LEU A 13 12.24 17.48 0.38
C LEU A 13 10.90 17.97 0.96
N ALA A 14 10.18 17.11 1.68
CA ALA A 14 8.90 17.49 2.30
C ALA A 14 9.07 18.40 3.53
N ASN A 15 10.21 18.33 4.24
CA ASN A 15 10.39 18.99 5.53
C ASN A 15 11.43 20.13 5.53
N PHE A 16 12.41 20.12 4.62
CA PHE A 16 13.52 21.07 4.64
C PHE A 16 13.55 22.03 3.45
N GLY A 17 13.91 23.29 3.72
CA GLY A 17 14.20 24.30 2.72
C GLY A 17 12.98 24.97 2.07
N PRO A 18 13.22 25.97 1.18
CA PRO A 18 12.17 26.75 0.54
C PRO A 18 11.38 25.97 -0.52
N ALA A 19 11.90 24.83 -0.98
CA ALA A 19 11.27 24.00 -2.01
C ALA A 19 10.18 23.06 -1.45
N SER A 20 10.03 22.95 -0.13
CA SER A 20 9.08 22.04 0.52
C SER A 20 7.63 22.29 0.12
N SER A 21 7.21 23.57 0.09
CA SER A 21 5.87 23.96 -0.33
C SER A 21 5.60 23.62 -1.80
N ALA A 22 6.58 23.85 -2.69
CA ALA A 22 6.50 23.49 -4.10
C ALA A 22 6.44 21.96 -4.30
N TRP A 23 7.23 21.20 -3.53
CA TRP A 23 7.21 19.74 -3.54
C TRP A 23 5.84 19.17 -3.15
N LEU A 24 5.25 19.67 -2.06
CA LEU A 24 3.91 19.25 -1.62
C LEU A 24 2.82 19.67 -2.63
N ALA A 25 2.91 20.89 -3.17
CA ALA A 25 1.98 21.39 -4.17
C ALA A 25 2.02 20.58 -5.48
N LEU A 26 3.20 20.12 -5.88
CA LEU A 26 3.37 19.25 -7.05
C LEU A 26 2.54 17.97 -6.92
N TRP A 27 2.63 17.28 -5.78
CA TRP A 27 1.88 16.04 -5.53
C TRP A 27 0.37 16.25 -5.40
N ALA A 28 -0.06 17.43 -4.92
CA ALA A 28 -1.46 17.80 -4.80
C ALA A 28 -2.07 18.32 -6.11
N ARG A 29 -1.26 18.62 -7.12
CA ARG A 29 -1.72 19.14 -8.41
C ARG A 29 -2.69 18.16 -9.07
N ARG A 30 -3.90 18.63 -9.40
CA ARG A 30 -4.90 17.85 -10.12
C ARG A 30 -4.57 17.79 -11.60
N LEU A 31 -4.61 16.59 -12.17
CA LEU A 31 -4.35 16.30 -13.58
C LEU A 31 -5.52 15.48 -14.12
N GLY A 32 -6.15 15.95 -15.19
CA GLY A 32 -7.23 15.24 -15.86
C GLY A 32 -8.14 16.18 -16.65
N PRO A 33 -8.88 15.67 -17.65
CA PRO A 33 -9.86 16.46 -18.37
C PRO A 33 -10.97 16.93 -17.40
N PRO A 34 -11.53 18.15 -17.58
CA PRO A 34 -12.61 18.68 -16.73
C PRO A 34 -13.97 18.03 -17.04
N ILE A 35 -13.98 16.75 -17.42
CA ILE A 35 -15.16 16.00 -17.83
C ILE A 35 -15.37 14.89 -16.80
N GLY A 36 -16.37 15.09 -15.93
CA GLY A 36 -16.68 14.18 -14.80
C GLY A 36 -15.77 14.37 -13.57
N ALA A 37 -16.06 13.65 -12.49
CA ALA A 37 -15.33 13.71 -11.21
C ALA A 37 -13.93 13.05 -11.23
N HIS A 38 -13.34 12.85 -12.41
CA HIS A 38 -12.15 12.01 -12.62
C HIS A 38 -10.82 12.77 -12.54
N ALA A 39 -10.81 14.02 -12.07
CA ALA A 39 -9.58 14.79 -11.86
C ALA A 39 -8.82 14.27 -10.62
N LEU A 40 -7.95 13.27 -10.83
CA LEU A 40 -7.04 12.75 -9.82
C LEU A 40 -5.89 13.73 -9.57
N THR A 41 -5.32 13.70 -8.36
CA THR A 41 -4.04 14.36 -8.09
C THR A 41 -2.91 13.62 -8.80
N LEU A 42 -1.77 14.27 -9.00
CA LEU A 42 -0.55 13.61 -9.48
C LEU A 42 -0.21 12.40 -8.60
N ARG A 43 -0.35 12.55 -7.28
CA ARG A 43 -0.21 11.43 -6.34
C ARG A 43 -1.18 10.29 -6.64
N GLY A 44 -2.45 10.59 -6.91
CA GLY A 44 -3.46 9.60 -7.27
C GLY A 44 -3.08 8.83 -8.53
N TRP A 45 -2.70 9.54 -9.60
CA TRP A 45 -2.24 8.91 -10.84
C TRP A 45 -1.05 7.98 -10.65
N VAL A 46 -0.03 8.43 -9.90
CA VAL A 46 1.16 7.63 -9.65
C VAL A 46 0.82 6.40 -8.80
N ASN A 47 -0.02 6.55 -7.77
CA ASN A 47 -0.46 5.44 -6.94
C ASN A 47 -1.21 4.40 -7.77
N GLU A 48 -2.25 4.78 -8.50
CA GLU A 48 -3.05 3.83 -9.30
C GLU A 48 -2.20 3.17 -10.39
N GLY A 49 -1.38 3.96 -11.10
CA GLY A 49 -0.55 3.46 -12.21
C GLY A 49 0.54 2.50 -11.74
N LEU A 50 1.35 2.90 -10.75
CA LEU A 50 2.45 2.07 -10.25
C LEU A 50 1.93 0.85 -9.47
N MET A 51 0.87 1.00 -8.66
CA MET A 51 0.28 -0.14 -7.95
C MET A 51 -0.34 -1.14 -8.92
N SER A 52 -0.96 -0.69 -10.02
CA SER A 52 -1.46 -1.60 -11.05
C SER A 52 -0.34 -2.44 -11.66
N LEU A 53 0.82 -1.84 -11.96
CA LEU A 53 1.97 -2.57 -12.48
C LEU A 53 2.58 -3.52 -11.45
N PHE A 54 2.68 -3.08 -10.18
CA PHE A 54 3.15 -3.91 -9.08
C PHE A 54 2.26 -5.13 -8.87
N PHE A 55 0.94 -4.94 -8.74
CA PHE A 55 -0.01 -6.04 -8.56
C PHE A 55 -0.09 -6.96 -9.78
N PHE A 56 0.14 -6.44 -10.99
CA PHE A 56 0.27 -7.29 -12.17
C PHE A 56 1.47 -8.24 -12.04
N ALA A 57 2.64 -7.72 -11.66
CA ALA A 57 3.84 -8.55 -11.44
C ALA A 57 3.64 -9.57 -10.30
N VAL A 58 3.10 -9.12 -9.16
CA VAL A 58 2.75 -10.00 -8.04
C VAL A 58 1.73 -11.06 -8.46
N GLY A 59 0.73 -10.70 -9.28
CA GLY A 59 -0.25 -11.64 -9.81
C GLY A 59 0.38 -12.72 -10.70
N LEU A 60 1.38 -12.37 -11.51
CA LEU A 60 2.15 -13.32 -12.30
C LEU A 60 2.99 -14.26 -11.41
N GLU A 61 3.61 -13.74 -10.34
CA GLU A 61 4.35 -14.53 -9.36
C GLU A 61 3.42 -15.53 -8.65
N ILE A 62 2.26 -15.08 -8.17
CA ILE A 62 1.25 -15.92 -7.53
C ILE A 62 0.76 -17.00 -8.51
N LYS A 63 0.50 -16.63 -9.77
CA LYS A 63 0.13 -17.62 -10.79
C LYS A 63 1.22 -18.69 -10.95
N ARG A 64 2.49 -18.31 -10.99
CA ARG A 64 3.61 -19.27 -11.05
C ARG A 64 3.59 -20.21 -9.84
N GLU A 65 3.42 -19.69 -8.64
CA GLU A 65 3.36 -20.48 -7.41
C GLU A 65 2.17 -21.44 -7.35
N VAL A 66 1.04 -21.05 -7.96
CA VAL A 66 -0.18 -21.88 -8.07
C VAL A 66 -0.06 -22.98 -9.12
N VAL A 67 0.71 -22.78 -10.20
CA VAL A 67 0.86 -23.82 -11.24
C VAL A 67 1.95 -24.84 -10.85
N GLU A 68 3.11 -24.37 -10.38
CA GLU A 68 4.28 -25.24 -10.20
C GLU A 68 4.96 -25.11 -8.82
N GLY A 69 4.55 -24.14 -8.00
CA GLY A 69 5.24 -23.80 -6.76
C GLY A 69 4.61 -24.33 -5.47
N ALA A 70 4.73 -23.53 -4.41
CA ALA A 70 4.29 -23.89 -3.07
C ALA A 70 2.76 -23.88 -2.90
N LEU A 71 2.03 -23.25 -3.83
CA LEU A 71 0.57 -23.18 -3.81
C LEU A 71 -0.09 -24.21 -4.75
N ALA A 72 0.71 -25.03 -5.46
CA ALA A 72 0.21 -25.91 -6.51
C ALA A 72 -0.64 -27.10 -6.05
N SER A 73 -0.64 -27.41 -4.75
CA SER A 73 -1.56 -28.42 -4.20
C SER A 73 -2.17 -27.96 -2.88
N PRO A 74 -3.41 -28.37 -2.56
CA PRO A 74 -4.08 -27.97 -1.31
C PRO A 74 -3.25 -28.31 -0.06
N ARG A 75 -2.53 -29.44 -0.08
CA ARG A 75 -1.68 -29.85 1.04
C ARG A 75 -0.48 -28.92 1.24
N LYS A 76 0.13 -28.42 0.15
CA LYS A 76 1.25 -27.47 0.22
C LYS A 76 0.76 -26.06 0.55
N ALA A 77 -0.37 -25.65 -0.02
CA ALA A 77 -0.95 -24.33 0.18
C ALA A 77 -1.47 -24.10 1.61
N LEU A 78 -1.89 -25.16 2.31
CA LEU A 78 -2.50 -25.06 3.64
C LEU A 78 -1.63 -24.28 4.64
N LEU A 79 -0.34 -24.60 4.74
CA LEU A 79 0.56 -23.96 5.70
C LEU A 79 0.78 -22.46 5.37
N PRO A 80 1.17 -22.06 4.14
CA PRO A 80 1.24 -20.66 3.74
C PRO A 80 -0.08 -19.90 3.93
N CYS A 81 -1.23 -20.50 3.59
CA CYS A 81 -2.52 -19.85 3.75
C CYS A 81 -2.85 -19.58 5.21
N ILE A 82 -2.64 -20.56 6.11
CA ILE A 82 -2.89 -20.37 7.55
C ILE A 82 -1.92 -19.32 8.10
N ALA A 83 -0.63 -19.38 7.73
CA ALA A 83 0.36 -18.41 8.16
C ALA A 83 0.01 -16.97 7.71
N ALA A 84 -0.42 -16.80 6.45
CA ALA A 84 -0.86 -15.52 5.92
C ALA A 84 -2.14 -15.01 6.62
N CYS A 85 -3.13 -15.89 6.84
CA CYS A 85 -4.34 -15.54 7.58
C CYS A 85 -4.00 -15.10 9.02
N GLY A 86 -3.12 -15.82 9.71
CA GLY A 86 -2.65 -15.43 11.05
C GLY A 86 -1.91 -14.09 11.04
N GLY A 87 -1.01 -13.91 10.07
CA GLY A 87 -0.26 -12.67 9.85
C GLY A 87 -1.14 -11.48 9.49
N MET A 88 -2.36 -11.70 8.96
CA MET A 88 -3.35 -10.66 8.68
C MET A 88 -4.26 -10.40 9.88
N VAL A 89 -4.84 -11.45 10.47
CA VAL A 89 -5.86 -11.34 11.52
C VAL A 89 -5.27 -10.75 12.80
N VAL A 90 -4.08 -11.19 13.22
CA VAL A 90 -3.49 -10.73 14.48
C VAL A 90 -3.22 -9.22 14.48
N PRO A 91 -2.53 -8.62 13.48
CA PRO A 91 -2.32 -7.18 13.46
C PRO A 91 -3.62 -6.35 13.36
N VAL A 92 -4.61 -6.83 12.60
CA VAL A 92 -5.94 -6.20 12.48
C VAL A 92 -6.62 -6.14 13.84
N LEU A 93 -6.66 -7.26 14.58
CA LEU A 93 -7.29 -7.32 15.89
C LEU A 93 -6.57 -6.43 16.91
N VAL A 94 -5.24 -6.40 16.90
CA VAL A 94 -4.46 -5.50 17.76
C VAL A 94 -4.79 -4.04 17.45
N TYR A 95 -4.83 -3.65 16.17
CA TYR A 95 -5.18 -2.30 15.77
C TYR A 95 -6.58 -1.89 16.22
N LEU A 96 -7.57 -2.76 16.02
CA LEU A 96 -8.95 -2.51 16.42
C LEU A 96 -9.07 -2.41 17.94
N ALA A 97 -8.41 -3.30 18.69
CA ALA A 97 -8.39 -3.25 20.15
C ALA A 97 -7.80 -1.94 20.67
N CYS A 98 -6.82 -1.35 19.99
CA CYS A 98 -6.26 -0.06 20.37
C CYS A 98 -7.12 1.14 19.94
N ASN A 99 -7.84 1.05 18.82
CA ASN A 99 -8.50 2.22 18.20
C ASN A 99 -10.00 2.33 18.46
N LEU A 100 -10.70 1.23 18.78
CA LEU A 100 -12.17 1.25 18.94
C LEU A 100 -12.64 2.03 20.18
N TRP A 101 -11.80 2.13 21.21
CA TRP A 101 -12.16 2.73 22.50
C TRP A 101 -11.70 4.19 22.64
N LEU A 102 -10.97 4.72 21.66
CA LEU A 102 -10.49 6.10 21.69
C LEU A 102 -11.55 7.07 21.12
N PRO A 103 -11.84 8.19 21.81
CA PRO A 103 -12.58 9.29 21.22
C PRO A 103 -11.84 9.80 19.96
N GLY A 104 -12.45 9.65 18.79
CA GLY A 104 -11.81 9.98 17.50
C GLY A 104 -11.00 8.85 16.86
N GLY A 105 -11.14 7.60 17.33
CA GLY A 105 -10.51 6.44 16.71
C GLY A 105 -10.89 6.24 15.24
N ALA A 106 -9.98 5.63 14.46
CA ALA A 106 -10.14 5.44 13.02
C ALA A 106 -10.27 3.94 12.65
N PRO A 107 -11.39 3.27 12.96
CA PRO A 107 -11.54 1.83 12.72
C PRO A 107 -11.40 1.44 11.23
N GLY A 108 -11.65 2.37 10.31
CA GLY A 108 -11.44 2.16 8.87
C GLY A 108 -9.97 1.91 8.47
N GLY A 109 -8.99 2.22 9.34
CA GLY A 109 -7.57 1.97 9.10
C GLY A 109 -7.11 0.55 9.45
N ALA A 110 -8.02 -0.35 9.82
CA ALA A 110 -7.66 -1.68 10.33
C ALA A 110 -6.92 -2.58 9.33
N SER A 111 -7.00 -2.29 8.03
CA SER A 111 -6.25 -3.00 6.97
C SER A 111 -4.84 -2.46 6.74
N ILE A 112 -4.42 -1.36 7.39
CA ILE A 112 -3.05 -0.84 7.25
C ILE A 112 -2.00 -1.82 7.82
N PRO A 113 -2.13 -2.36 9.05
CA PRO A 113 -1.08 -3.17 9.69
C PRO A 113 -0.95 -4.60 9.15
N MET A 114 -1.84 -5.03 8.23
CA MET A 114 -1.73 -6.36 7.61
C MET A 114 -0.80 -6.40 6.39
N ALA A 115 -0.45 -5.24 5.84
CA ALA A 115 0.43 -5.15 4.68
C ALA A 115 1.90 -5.33 5.08
N THR A 116 2.67 -5.99 4.21
CA THR A 116 4.12 -6.19 4.36
C THR A 116 4.85 -5.70 3.11
N GLU A 117 5.91 -4.91 3.30
CA GLU A 117 6.75 -4.30 2.24
C GLU A 117 7.93 -5.19 1.82
#